data_AF-A0A7C8Q7H2-F1
#
_entry.id   AF-A0A7C8Q7H2-F1
#
_cell.length_a   1.000
_cell.length_b   1.000
_cell.length_c   1.000
_cell.angle_alpha   90.00
_cell.angle_beta   90.00
_cell.angle_gamma   90.00
#
_symmetry.space_group_name_H-M   'P 1'
#
loop_
_entity.id
_entity.type
_entity.pdbx_description
1 polymer ?
#
loop_
_entity_poly.entity_id
_entity_poly.type
_entity_poly.pdbx_seq_one_letter_code
_entity_poly.pdbx_strand_id
1 'polypeptide(L)'
;MPHSLGADWTIYPLCLPRDDADANNLHQHFADLDFRSPELFTATDDTASIQIYENRFTDKNIRDNTSAGWHSRIHISEQDDLEEKLKDMRAAPPRALNQYDLDISKSQEAHSIKKRLFHMKTILDGTLRVAVALSSLTKELRELENITKSTYDTTIRHLGNISRDLEAHKSTTDELLNWSCDIQSMINLILDFRNQDSLKENGVQLKAVAQANRQEAQASAIEAHHMADIARQTYADSRTMRIATVIALIYLPASLVMAFFSTIFVDIPKEDSNDLSPADTSRPENGLFISDKIWIEFVSIIVLVTATAGIFLLWQKKTGSKKYSSTISTPGSMV
;
A
#
# COMPACT_ATOMS: atom_id res chain seq x y z
N MET A 1 12.19 -34.57 -7.66
CA MET A 1 13.39 -34.34 -6.85
C MET A 1 13.57 -32.83 -6.65
N PRO A 2 13.99 -32.40 -5.45
CA PRO A 2 13.20 -31.46 -4.66
C PRO A 2 13.91 -30.13 -4.42
N HIS A 3 13.14 -29.09 -4.11
CA HIS A 3 13.51 -28.15 -3.05
C HIS A 3 12.25 -27.74 -2.30
N SER A 4 12.08 -28.40 -1.15
CA SER A 4 11.28 -27.97 -0.03
C SER A 4 11.93 -26.75 0.62
N LEU A 5 11.17 -25.67 0.79
CA LEU A 5 11.45 -24.67 1.83
C LEU A 5 10.21 -24.61 2.71
N GLY A 6 10.26 -25.42 3.76
CA GLY A 6 9.42 -25.24 4.93
C GLY A 6 9.88 -23.98 5.64
N ALA A 7 8.96 -23.03 5.79
CA ALA A 7 9.09 -21.97 6.76
C ALA A 7 8.21 -22.37 7.95
N ASP A 8 8.81 -23.08 8.88
CA ASP A 8 8.21 -23.43 10.16
C ASP A 8 8.32 -22.20 11.06
N TRP A 9 7.28 -21.36 11.04
CA TRP A 9 7.15 -20.25 11.98
C TRP A 9 6.50 -20.78 13.24
N THR A 10 7.28 -21.46 14.07
CA THR A 10 6.90 -21.70 15.46
C THR A 10 6.88 -20.35 16.18
N ILE A 11 5.69 -19.76 16.26
CA ILE A 11 5.35 -18.64 17.12
C ILE A 11 5.53 -19.13 18.55
N TYR A 12 6.58 -18.68 19.24
CA TYR A 12 6.71 -18.88 20.67
C TYR A 12 5.53 -18.19 21.36
N PRO A 13 4.71 -18.91 22.15
CA PRO A 13 3.79 -18.24 23.05
C PRO A 13 4.63 -17.47 24.07
N LEU A 14 4.59 -16.14 23.98
CA LEU A 14 5.14 -15.22 24.97
C LEU A 14 4.21 -15.19 26.20
N CYS A 15 3.96 -16.36 26.77
CA CYS A 15 3.59 -16.52 28.16
C CYS A 15 4.84 -17.04 28.85
N LEU A 16 5.52 -16.16 29.58
CA LEU A 16 6.61 -16.53 30.46
C LEU A 16 6.19 -17.74 31.32
N PRO A 17 7.09 -18.72 31.53
CA PRO A 17 6.81 -19.79 32.46
C PRO A 17 6.58 -19.16 33.83
N ARG A 18 5.43 -19.50 34.41
CA ARG A 18 5.14 -19.35 35.82
C ARG A 18 6.02 -20.37 36.54
N ASP A 19 7.27 -20.02 36.77
CA ASP A 19 8.18 -20.80 37.62
C ASP A 19 8.86 -19.88 38.63
N ASP A 20 8.73 -20.29 39.87
CA ASP A 20 9.31 -19.70 41.07
C ASP A 20 10.84 -19.86 41.06
N ALA A 21 11.56 -18.95 40.41
CA ALA A 21 13.01 -18.82 40.60
C ALA A 21 13.47 -17.40 40.24
N ASP A 22 14.30 -16.84 41.13
CA ASP A 22 15.11 -15.63 40.92
C ASP A 22 14.43 -14.26 41.12
N ALA A 23 13.91 -14.05 42.32
CA ALA A 23 13.59 -12.72 42.87
C ALA A 23 14.81 -11.81 43.13
N ASN A 24 16.04 -12.20 42.75
CA ASN A 24 17.26 -11.47 43.12
C ASN A 24 17.85 -10.56 42.04
N ASN A 25 17.29 -10.51 40.82
CA ASN A 25 17.90 -9.72 39.72
C ASN A 25 17.08 -8.49 39.26
N LEU A 26 15.93 -8.20 39.90
CA LEU A 26 15.07 -7.06 39.52
C LEU A 26 15.45 -5.75 40.22
N HIS A 27 16.44 -5.74 41.12
CA HIS A 27 16.87 -4.52 41.80
C HIS A 27 17.81 -3.63 40.97
N GLN A 28 18.43 -4.15 39.90
CA GLN A 28 19.45 -3.40 39.16
C GLN A 28 18.93 -2.57 37.98
N HIS A 29 17.65 -2.72 37.58
CA HIS A 29 17.11 -1.98 36.43
C HIS A 29 16.24 -0.76 36.79
N PHE A 30 16.10 -0.43 38.08
CA PHE A 30 15.29 0.71 38.56
C PHE A 30 16.11 1.93 39.04
N ALA A 31 17.43 1.93 38.86
CA ALA A 31 18.30 3.02 39.34
C ALA A 31 18.22 4.32 38.51
N ASP A 32 17.52 4.35 37.37
CA ASP A 32 17.53 5.48 36.42
C ASP A 32 16.23 6.30 36.36
N LEU A 33 15.31 6.13 37.32
CA LEU A 33 14.09 6.95 37.38
C LEU A 33 14.25 8.05 38.44
N ASP A 34 14.88 9.14 38.01
CA ASP A 34 14.88 10.43 38.68
C ASP A 34 13.45 11.02 38.67
N PHE A 35 12.71 10.81 39.76
CA PHE A 35 11.40 11.41 39.98
C PHE A 35 11.44 12.37 41.16
N ARG A 36 11.47 13.64 40.77
CA ARG A 36 11.21 14.87 41.53
C ARG A 36 10.18 14.64 42.66
N SER A 37 10.64 14.81 43.89
CA SER A 37 9.83 14.72 45.11
C SER A 37 8.72 15.79 45.16
N PRO A 38 7.49 15.47 45.57
CA PRO A 38 6.53 16.48 45.99
C PRO A 38 6.84 16.94 47.42
N GLU A 39 6.65 18.23 47.64
CA GLU A 39 7.03 18.97 48.83
C GLU A 39 6.41 18.45 50.13
N LEU A 40 7.25 18.54 51.15
CA LEU A 40 7.07 18.20 52.54
C LEU A 40 5.97 19.08 53.17
N PHE A 41 4.80 18.51 53.45
CA PHE A 41 3.78 19.16 54.28
C PHE A 41 4.20 19.01 55.75
N THR A 42 4.74 20.07 56.35
CA THR A 42 5.04 20.13 57.78
C THR A 42 3.73 20.28 58.56
N ALA A 43 3.31 19.23 59.26
CA ALA A 43 2.23 19.27 60.22
C ALA A 43 2.74 19.85 61.55
N THR A 44 2.33 21.08 61.87
CA THR A 44 2.30 21.57 63.24
C THR A 44 1.03 21.06 63.90
N ASP A 45 1.22 20.32 64.99
CA ASP A 45 0.45 20.34 66.23
C ASP A 45 -1.08 20.44 66.12
N ASP A 46 -1.79 19.32 66.31
CA ASP A 46 -3.14 19.34 66.90
C ASP A 46 -3.55 17.94 67.37
N THR A 47 -3.40 17.70 68.68
CA THR A 47 -3.87 16.52 69.41
C THR A 47 -5.40 16.43 69.55
N ALA A 48 -6.17 17.24 68.82
CA ALA A 48 -7.64 17.27 68.90
C ALA A 48 -8.35 16.36 67.88
N SER A 49 -7.63 15.75 66.92
CA SER A 49 -8.25 14.99 65.82
C SER A 49 -8.47 13.49 66.11
N ILE A 50 -7.96 12.97 67.23
CA ILE A 50 -7.95 11.52 67.51
C ILE A 50 -9.32 11.00 67.98
N GLN A 51 -10.21 11.85 68.51
CA GLN A 51 -11.55 11.40 68.93
C GLN A 51 -12.60 11.32 67.82
N ILE A 52 -12.32 11.81 66.61
CA ILE A 52 -13.29 11.76 65.49
C ILE A 52 -13.13 10.47 64.66
N TYR A 53 -11.99 9.77 64.76
CA TYR A 53 -11.76 8.52 64.02
C TYR A 53 -12.22 7.26 64.75
N GLU A 54 -12.44 7.28 66.06
CA GLU A 54 -12.90 6.10 66.81
C GLU A 54 -14.42 5.85 66.68
N ASN A 55 -15.22 6.87 66.41
CA ASN A 55 -16.68 6.74 66.35
C ASN A 55 -17.24 6.32 64.98
N ARG A 56 -16.38 6.07 63.98
CA ARG A 56 -16.83 5.64 62.63
C ARG A 56 -16.63 4.14 62.35
N PHE A 57 -16.14 3.37 63.32
CA PHE A 57 -15.82 1.94 63.15
C PHE A 57 -16.70 0.96 63.96
N THR A 58 -17.75 1.44 64.64
CA THR A 58 -18.66 0.58 65.42
C THR A 58 -19.90 0.12 64.66
N ASP A 59 -20.09 0.52 63.39
CA ASP A 59 -21.21 0.04 62.58
C ASP A 59 -20.88 -1.30 61.89
N LYS A 60 -20.74 -2.34 62.72
CA LYS A 60 -20.47 -3.72 62.29
C LYS A 60 -21.62 -4.33 61.47
N ASN A 61 -22.79 -3.70 61.45
CA ASN A 61 -23.99 -4.26 60.83
C ASN A 61 -24.12 -3.91 59.33
N ILE A 62 -23.31 -2.98 58.81
CA ILE A 62 -23.31 -2.60 57.40
C ILE A 62 -22.32 -3.44 56.57
N ARG A 63 -21.25 -3.96 57.18
CA ARG A 63 -20.15 -4.65 56.47
C ARG A 63 -20.49 -6.08 56.03
N ASP A 64 -21.43 -6.74 56.72
CA ASP A 64 -21.82 -8.12 56.40
C ASP A 64 -22.94 -8.21 55.35
N ASN A 65 -23.70 -7.12 55.11
CA ASN A 65 -24.80 -7.12 54.12
C ASN A 65 -24.43 -6.42 52.79
N THR A 66 -23.30 -5.72 52.73
CA THR A 66 -22.85 -4.98 51.53
C THR A 66 -21.69 -5.63 50.79
N SER A 67 -20.96 -6.60 51.35
CA SER A 67 -19.95 -7.33 50.56
C SER A 67 -20.58 -8.50 49.78
N ALA A 68 -21.48 -9.26 50.39
CA ALA A 68 -22.13 -10.41 49.74
C ALA A 68 -23.22 -10.00 48.72
N GLY A 69 -23.92 -8.89 48.95
CA GLY A 69 -25.05 -8.46 48.10
C GLY A 69 -24.63 -7.84 46.76
N TRP A 70 -23.47 -7.19 46.68
CA TRP A 70 -23.00 -6.52 45.47
C TRP A 70 -22.37 -7.49 44.48
N HIS A 71 -21.61 -8.48 44.96
CA HIS A 71 -21.13 -9.56 44.10
C HIS A 71 -22.26 -10.36 43.48
N SER A 72 -23.35 -10.65 44.22
CA SER A 72 -24.48 -11.40 43.69
C SER A 72 -25.35 -10.58 42.72
N ARG A 73 -25.60 -9.29 42.99
CA ARG A 73 -26.41 -8.45 42.09
C ARG A 73 -25.70 -8.03 40.82
N ILE A 74 -24.39 -7.79 40.86
CA ILE A 74 -23.60 -7.48 39.65
C ILE A 74 -23.50 -8.74 38.77
N HIS A 75 -23.25 -9.92 39.36
CA HIS A 75 -23.17 -11.15 38.57
C HIS A 75 -24.48 -11.53 37.85
N ILE A 76 -25.65 -11.35 38.48
CA ILE A 76 -26.92 -11.85 37.91
C ILE A 76 -27.47 -10.89 36.84
N SER A 77 -27.49 -9.57 37.05
CA SER A 77 -28.04 -8.67 36.03
C SER A 77 -27.09 -8.47 34.84
N GLU A 78 -25.78 -8.58 35.07
CA GLU A 78 -24.79 -8.43 34.00
C GLU A 78 -24.66 -9.72 33.19
N GLN A 79 -24.88 -10.91 33.79
CA GLN A 79 -24.92 -12.17 33.04
C GLN A 79 -26.11 -12.27 32.09
N ASP A 80 -27.32 -11.89 32.51
CA ASP A 80 -28.50 -11.99 31.64
C ASP A 80 -28.37 -11.04 30.44
N ASP A 81 -27.89 -9.81 30.65
CA ASP A 81 -27.59 -8.85 29.58
C ASP A 81 -26.43 -9.32 28.69
N LEU A 82 -25.41 -9.98 29.25
CA LEU A 82 -24.30 -10.56 28.49
C LEU A 82 -24.74 -11.78 27.67
N GLU A 83 -25.63 -12.62 28.19
CA GLU A 83 -26.16 -13.78 27.48
C GLU A 83 -27.10 -13.38 26.35
N GLU A 84 -27.93 -12.35 26.53
CA GLU A 84 -28.76 -11.80 25.47
C GLU A 84 -27.88 -11.16 24.38
N LYS A 85 -26.87 -10.37 24.77
CA LYS A 85 -25.88 -9.83 23.83
C LYS A 85 -25.04 -10.92 23.14
N LEU A 86 -24.72 -12.02 23.83
CA LEU A 86 -24.01 -13.16 23.25
C LEU A 86 -24.88 -13.92 22.25
N LYS A 87 -26.18 -14.07 22.52
CA LYS A 87 -27.14 -14.63 21.55
C LYS A 87 -27.27 -13.76 20.31
N ASP A 88 -27.38 -12.45 20.49
CA ASP A 88 -27.44 -11.48 19.39
C ASP A 88 -26.12 -11.43 18.60
N MET A 89 -24.97 -11.50 19.27
CA MET A 89 -23.66 -11.60 18.62
C MET A 89 -23.45 -12.93 17.89
N ARG A 90 -24.06 -14.02 18.37
CA ARG A 90 -23.99 -15.34 17.73
C ARG A 90 -24.92 -15.45 16.51
N ALA A 91 -26.02 -14.69 16.51
CA ALA A 91 -26.95 -14.60 15.39
C ALA A 91 -26.50 -13.59 14.32
N ALA A 92 -25.67 -12.60 14.69
CA ALA A 92 -25.11 -11.67 13.74
C ALA A 92 -24.04 -12.35 12.87
N PRO A 93 -24.03 -12.11 11.54
CA PRO A 93 -22.91 -12.53 10.71
C PRO A 93 -21.62 -11.90 11.27
N PRO A 94 -20.50 -12.64 11.27
CA PRO A 94 -19.25 -12.17 11.86
C PRO A 94 -18.91 -10.81 11.26
N ARG A 95 -18.99 -9.77 12.10
CA ARG A 95 -18.65 -8.41 11.67
C ARG A 95 -17.22 -8.44 11.19
N ALA A 96 -16.98 -7.85 10.03
CA ALA A 96 -15.63 -7.79 9.48
C ALA A 96 -14.70 -7.15 10.51
N LEU A 97 -13.57 -7.80 10.78
CA LEU A 97 -12.63 -7.43 11.84
C LEU A 97 -12.00 -6.03 11.63
N ASN A 98 -12.19 -5.44 10.45
CA ASN A 98 -11.86 -4.07 10.14
C ASN A 98 -12.67 -3.03 10.93
N GLN A 99 -13.79 -3.41 11.57
CA GLN A 99 -14.61 -2.52 12.39
C GLN A 99 -14.11 -2.38 13.83
N TYR A 100 -13.25 -3.29 14.29
CA TYR A 100 -12.64 -3.15 15.61
C TYR A 100 -11.45 -2.21 15.47
N ASP A 101 -11.61 -0.97 15.94
CA ASP A 101 -10.55 0.04 16.05
C ASP A 101 -9.60 -0.32 17.20
N LEU A 102 -8.99 -1.50 17.06
CA LEU A 102 -7.90 -1.98 17.90
C LEU A 102 -6.62 -1.38 17.37
N ASP A 103 -6.38 -0.14 17.76
CA ASP A 103 -5.12 0.54 17.52
C ASP A 103 -4.04 0.07 18.53
N ILE A 104 -2.78 0.22 18.15
CA ILE A 104 -1.60 -0.04 19.00
C ILE A 104 -1.73 0.72 20.35
N SER A 105 -2.41 1.88 20.33
CA SER A 105 -2.78 2.64 21.52
C SER A 105 -3.50 1.80 22.59
N LYS A 106 -4.41 0.90 22.20
CA LYS A 106 -5.14 0.03 23.14
C LYS A 106 -4.25 -1.06 23.75
N SER A 107 -3.29 -1.56 22.99
CA SER A 107 -2.27 -2.47 23.51
C SER A 107 -1.35 -1.77 24.53
N GLN A 108 -0.99 -0.50 24.27
CA GLN A 108 -0.20 0.31 25.19
C GLN A 108 -0.96 0.63 26.48
N GLU A 109 -2.26 0.93 26.39
CA GLU A 109 -3.14 1.16 27.54
C GLU A 109 -3.19 -0.10 28.43
N ALA A 110 -3.43 -1.27 27.84
CA ALA A 110 -3.42 -2.54 28.57
C ALA A 110 -2.07 -2.82 29.26
N HIS A 111 -0.96 -2.52 28.58
CA HIS A 111 0.38 -2.65 29.15
C HIS A 111 0.62 -1.69 30.32
N SER A 112 0.09 -0.46 30.25
CA SER A 112 0.19 0.51 31.33
C SER A 112 -0.57 0.04 32.59
N ILE A 113 -1.75 -0.55 32.42
CA ILE A 113 -2.54 -1.12 33.52
C ILE A 113 -1.79 -2.28 34.15
N LYS A 114 -1.23 -3.20 33.35
CA LYS A 114 -0.40 -4.31 33.82
C LYS A 114 0.77 -3.83 34.67
N LYS A 115 1.50 -2.80 34.22
CA LYS A 115 2.61 -2.20 34.98
C LYS A 115 2.15 -1.66 36.34
N ARG A 116 0.99 -0.99 36.38
CA ARG A 116 0.41 -0.47 37.63
C ARG A 116 -0.02 -1.59 38.58
N LEU A 117 -0.60 -2.68 38.07
CA LEU A 117 -0.98 -3.85 38.86
C LEU A 117 0.24 -4.55 39.46
N PHE A 118 1.34 -4.72 38.70
CA PHE A 118 2.59 -5.25 39.24
C PHE A 118 3.17 -4.39 40.36
N HIS A 119 3.11 -3.07 40.19
CA HIS A 119 3.55 -2.15 41.23
C HIS A 119 2.70 -2.27 42.50
N MET A 120 1.37 -2.31 42.35
CA MET A 120 0.44 -2.51 43.46
C MET A 120 0.68 -3.83 44.20
N LYS A 121 0.92 -4.93 43.47
CA LYS A 121 1.30 -6.22 44.05
C LYS A 121 2.58 -6.11 44.88
N THR A 122 3.60 -5.43 44.36
CA THR A 122 4.88 -5.23 45.06
C THR A 122 4.69 -4.46 46.37
N ILE A 123 3.85 -3.41 46.36
CA ILE A 123 3.51 -2.64 47.56
C ILE A 123 2.78 -3.53 48.57
N LEU A 124 1.77 -4.29 48.12
CA LEU A 124 1.00 -5.19 48.98
C LEU A 124 1.87 -6.28 49.62
N ASP A 125 2.81 -6.85 48.87
CA ASP A 125 3.79 -7.80 49.43
C ASP A 125 4.70 -7.14 50.47
N GLY A 126 5.12 -5.91 50.23
CA GLY A 126 5.88 -5.11 51.19
C GLY A 126 5.11 -4.84 52.49
N THR A 127 3.85 -4.40 52.38
CA THR A 127 3.02 -4.11 53.55
C THR A 127 2.65 -5.36 54.33
N LEU A 128 2.43 -6.49 53.66
CA LEU A 128 2.20 -7.78 54.31
C LEU A 128 3.43 -8.21 55.14
N ARG A 129 4.65 -8.10 54.60
CA ARG A 129 5.89 -8.40 55.34
C ARG A 129 6.04 -7.53 56.57
N VAL A 130 5.74 -6.23 56.45
CA VAL A 130 5.76 -5.28 57.57
C VAL A 130 4.72 -5.68 58.63
N ALA A 131 3.49 -6.03 58.25
CA ALA A 131 2.46 -6.48 59.18
C ALA A 131 2.86 -7.77 59.94
N VAL A 132 3.53 -8.71 59.27
CA VAL A 132 4.08 -9.92 59.91
C VAL A 132 5.21 -9.57 60.87
N ALA A 133 6.13 -8.68 60.49
CA ALA A 133 7.22 -8.21 61.36
C ALA A 133 6.69 -7.49 62.62
N LEU A 134 5.68 -6.61 62.48
CA LEU A 134 4.97 -5.97 63.60
C LEU A 134 4.30 -6.99 64.52
N SER A 135 3.71 -8.04 63.94
CA SER A 135 3.12 -9.15 64.70
C SER A 135 4.17 -9.97 65.46
N SER A 136 5.42 -10.05 64.98
CA SER A 136 6.53 -10.67 65.70
C SER A 136 7.04 -9.76 66.83
N LEU A 137 7.26 -8.48 66.54
CA LEU A 137 7.73 -7.51 67.52
C LEU A 137 6.77 -7.35 68.71
N THR A 138 5.47 -7.35 68.44
CA THR A 138 4.44 -7.29 69.50
C THR A 138 4.46 -8.53 70.40
N LYS A 139 4.83 -9.72 69.87
CA LYS A 139 5.03 -10.93 70.69
C LYS A 139 6.24 -10.78 71.59
N GLU A 140 7.36 -10.32 71.06
CA GLU A 140 8.60 -10.09 71.82
C GLU A 140 8.40 -9.03 72.91
N LEU A 141 7.71 -7.93 72.61
CA LEU A 141 7.39 -6.88 73.59
C LEU A 141 6.53 -7.40 74.75
N ARG A 142 5.63 -8.37 74.49
CA ARG A 142 4.83 -9.01 75.55
C ARG A 142 5.67 -9.90 76.46
N GLU A 143 6.74 -10.50 75.95
CA GLU A 143 7.67 -11.30 76.77
C GLU A 143 8.56 -10.40 77.64
N LEU A 144 8.88 -9.19 77.15
CA LEU A 144 9.74 -8.24 77.84
C LEU A 144 8.99 -7.35 78.85
N GLU A 145 7.79 -6.90 78.52
CA GLU A 145 6.95 -6.03 79.35
C GLU A 145 5.68 -6.76 79.81
N ASN A 146 5.27 -6.53 81.06
CA ASN A 146 4.03 -7.04 81.65
C ASN A 146 2.78 -6.29 81.10
N ILE A 147 2.69 -6.16 79.78
CA ILE A 147 1.60 -5.47 79.07
C ILE A 147 0.27 -6.14 79.42
N THR A 148 -0.76 -5.32 79.66
CA THR A 148 -2.12 -5.78 79.89
C THR A 148 -2.59 -6.70 78.76
N LYS A 149 -2.92 -7.95 79.13
CA LYS A 149 -3.32 -9.01 78.19
C LYS A 149 -4.41 -8.57 77.19
N SER A 150 -5.37 -7.76 77.63
CA SER A 150 -6.47 -7.32 76.76
C SER A 150 -6.03 -6.38 75.64
N THR A 151 -5.02 -5.54 75.86
CA THR A 151 -4.48 -4.61 74.85
C THR A 151 -3.70 -5.39 73.80
N TYR A 152 -2.88 -6.35 74.23
CA TYR A 152 -2.15 -7.24 73.32
C TYR A 152 -3.10 -8.06 72.43
N ASP A 153 -4.10 -8.72 73.00
CA ASP A 153 -5.06 -9.54 72.24
C ASP A 153 -5.83 -8.69 71.21
N THR A 154 -6.15 -7.45 71.57
CA THR A 154 -6.82 -6.49 70.67
C THR A 154 -5.89 -6.11 69.50
N THR A 155 -4.64 -5.72 69.79
CA THR A 155 -3.65 -5.34 68.78
C THR A 155 -3.36 -6.48 67.81
N ILE A 156 -3.12 -7.70 68.30
CA ILE A 156 -2.91 -8.88 67.45
C ILE A 156 -4.13 -9.17 66.59
N ARG A 157 -5.35 -9.01 67.12
CA ARG A 157 -6.58 -9.18 66.31
C ARG A 157 -6.68 -8.14 65.20
N HIS A 158 -6.31 -6.88 65.47
CA HIS A 158 -6.29 -5.83 64.45
C HIS A 158 -5.23 -6.11 63.38
N LEU A 159 -4.01 -6.48 63.76
CA LEU A 159 -2.95 -6.87 62.83
C LEU A 159 -3.34 -8.08 61.97
N GLY A 160 -3.96 -9.10 62.57
CA GLY A 160 -4.46 -10.27 61.85
C GLY A 160 -5.59 -9.93 60.86
N ASN A 161 -6.48 -9.01 61.23
CA ASN A 161 -7.52 -8.53 60.31
C ASN A 161 -6.91 -7.73 59.15
N ILE A 162 -5.93 -6.84 59.40
CA ILE A 162 -5.23 -6.10 58.36
C ILE A 162 -4.48 -7.06 57.42
N SER A 163 -3.81 -8.07 57.97
CA SER A 163 -3.12 -9.09 57.16
C SER A 163 -4.09 -9.84 56.24
N ARG A 164 -5.26 -10.23 56.75
CA ARG A 164 -6.30 -10.88 55.91
C ARG A 164 -6.86 -9.95 54.84
N ASP A 165 -7.11 -8.68 55.16
CA ASP A 165 -7.59 -7.69 54.18
C ASP A 165 -6.51 -7.46 53.09
N LEU A 166 -5.21 -7.41 53.46
CA LEU A 166 -4.10 -7.30 52.51
C LEU A 166 -3.96 -8.55 51.63
N GLU A 167 -4.12 -9.75 52.18
CA GLU A 167 -4.12 -11.00 51.41
C GLU A 167 -5.28 -11.05 50.41
N ALA A 168 -6.47 -10.61 50.82
CA ALA A 168 -7.62 -10.51 49.92
C ALA A 168 -7.32 -9.54 48.76
N HIS A 169 -6.77 -8.35 49.04
CA HIS A 169 -6.36 -7.40 48.00
C HIS A 169 -5.26 -7.94 47.08
N LYS A 170 -4.32 -8.72 47.62
CA LYS A 170 -3.30 -9.40 46.83
C LYS A 170 -3.93 -10.41 45.88
N SER A 171 -4.85 -11.24 46.37
CA SER A 171 -5.58 -12.22 45.55
C SER A 171 -6.34 -11.54 44.41
N THR A 172 -7.07 -10.46 44.72
CA THR A 172 -7.78 -9.67 43.69
C THR A 172 -6.80 -9.06 42.68
N THR A 173 -5.65 -8.54 43.13
CA THR A 173 -4.63 -7.98 42.21
C THR A 173 -4.06 -9.05 41.28
N ASP A 174 -3.86 -10.28 41.77
CA ASP A 174 -3.41 -11.41 40.97
C ASP A 174 -4.45 -11.84 39.92
N GLU A 175 -5.74 -11.83 40.27
CA GLU A 175 -6.83 -12.07 39.32
C GLU A 175 -6.89 -11.00 38.22
N LEU A 176 -6.83 -9.71 38.59
CA LEU A 176 -6.80 -8.62 37.61
C LEU A 176 -5.57 -8.70 36.70
N LEU A 177 -4.43 -9.16 37.23
CA LEU A 177 -3.21 -9.34 36.44
C LEU A 177 -3.35 -10.48 35.45
N ASN A 178 -4.00 -11.58 35.85
CA ASN A 178 -4.33 -12.68 34.95
C ASN A 178 -5.25 -12.21 33.82
N TRP A 179 -6.34 -11.50 34.15
CA TRP A 179 -7.24 -10.94 33.15
C TRP A 179 -6.55 -9.96 32.21
N SER A 180 -5.65 -9.12 32.72
CA SER A 180 -4.85 -8.21 31.89
C SER A 180 -3.95 -8.97 30.91
N CYS A 181 -3.37 -10.09 31.32
CA CYS A 181 -2.61 -10.97 30.43
C CYS A 181 -3.50 -11.62 29.35
N ASP A 182 -4.69 -12.09 29.71
CA ASP A 182 -5.64 -12.68 28.77
C ASP A 182 -6.10 -11.65 27.72
N ILE A 183 -6.42 -10.42 28.14
CA ILE A 183 -6.75 -9.31 27.25
C ILE A 183 -5.59 -8.99 26.31
N GLN A 184 -4.35 -8.94 26.83
CA GLN A 184 -3.17 -8.67 26.02
C GLN A 184 -2.95 -9.76 24.96
N SER A 185 -3.12 -11.03 25.33
CA SER A 185 -3.04 -12.17 24.41
C SER A 185 -4.09 -12.07 23.30
N MET A 186 -5.33 -11.76 23.68
CA MET A 186 -6.43 -11.57 22.72
C MET A 186 -6.15 -10.41 21.75
N ILE A 187 -5.66 -9.26 22.24
CA ILE A 187 -5.30 -8.11 21.40
C ILE A 187 -4.22 -8.52 20.39
N ASN A 188 -3.17 -9.21 20.83
CA ASN A 188 -2.09 -9.66 19.95
C ASN A 188 -2.60 -10.63 18.88
N LEU A 189 -3.48 -11.55 19.24
CA LEU A 189 -4.09 -12.48 18.29
C LEU A 189 -4.94 -11.75 17.24
N ILE A 190 -5.72 -10.74 17.64
CA ILE A 190 -6.50 -9.93 16.70
C ILE A 190 -5.59 -9.13 15.78
N LEU A 191 -4.51 -8.55 16.30
CA LEU A 191 -3.53 -7.81 15.50
C LEU A 191 -2.82 -8.72 14.49
N ASP A 192 -2.41 -9.92 14.88
CA ASP A 192 -1.80 -10.90 13.98
C ASP A 192 -2.77 -11.32 12.88
N PHE A 193 -4.02 -11.61 13.24
CA PHE A 193 -5.06 -11.94 12.27
C PHE A 193 -5.28 -10.81 11.25
N ARG A 194 -5.33 -9.54 11.71
CA ARG A 194 -5.44 -8.38 10.80
C ARG A 194 -4.23 -8.24 9.89
N ASN A 195 -3.03 -8.52 10.40
CA ASN A 195 -1.82 -8.49 9.60
C ASN A 195 -1.88 -9.57 8.50
N GLN A 196 -2.29 -10.80 8.84
CA GLN A 196 -2.46 -11.88 7.87
C GLN A 196 -3.52 -11.54 6.82
N ASP A 197 -4.64 -10.95 7.22
CA ASP A 197 -5.70 -10.55 6.30
C ASP A 197 -5.26 -9.41 5.37
N SER A 198 -4.55 -8.41 5.89
CA SER A 198 -3.96 -7.35 5.05
C SER A 198 -2.94 -7.92 4.06
N LEU A 199 -2.12 -8.88 4.47
CA LEU A 199 -1.19 -9.57 3.58
C LEU A 199 -1.92 -10.36 2.48
N LYS A 200 -3.03 -11.03 2.81
CA LYS A 200 -3.85 -11.74 1.81
C LYS A 200 -4.47 -10.76 0.82
N GLU A 201 -5.04 -9.66 1.30
CA GLU A 201 -5.64 -8.63 0.45
C GLU A 201 -4.61 -8.01 -0.49
N ASN A 202 -3.45 -7.59 0.05
CA ASN A 202 -2.34 -7.08 -0.75
C ASN A 202 -1.84 -8.13 -1.76
N GLY A 203 -1.81 -9.41 -1.37
CA GLY A 203 -1.47 -10.51 -2.27
C GLY A 203 -2.48 -10.68 -3.43
N VAL A 204 -3.77 -10.49 -3.17
CA VAL A 204 -4.83 -10.49 -4.20
C VAL A 204 -4.69 -9.29 -5.12
N GLN A 205 -4.50 -8.08 -4.56
CA GLN A 205 -4.30 -6.86 -5.35
C GLN A 205 -3.05 -6.96 -6.23
N LEU A 206 -1.94 -7.47 -5.71
CA LEU A 206 -0.70 -7.66 -6.47
C LEU A 206 -0.88 -8.67 -7.62
N LYS A 207 -1.65 -9.75 -7.39
CA LYS A 207 -2.00 -10.69 -8.46
C LYS A 207 -2.85 -10.03 -9.54
N ALA A 208 -3.81 -9.19 -9.17
CA ALA A 208 -4.65 -8.45 -10.12
C ALA A 208 -3.81 -7.46 -10.95
N VAL A 209 -2.91 -6.71 -10.32
CA VAL A 209 -1.98 -5.80 -11.01
C VAL A 209 -1.05 -6.57 -11.94
N ALA A 210 -0.48 -7.69 -11.48
CA ALA A 210 0.37 -8.53 -12.32
C ALA A 210 -0.39 -9.11 -13.53
N GLN A 211 -1.67 -9.45 -13.38
CA GLN A 211 -2.52 -9.89 -14.49
C GLN A 211 -2.84 -8.74 -15.46
N ALA A 212 -3.18 -7.56 -14.96
CA ALA A 212 -3.43 -6.37 -15.78
C ALA A 212 -2.17 -5.98 -16.59
N ASN A 213 -1.00 -5.94 -15.95
CA ASN A 213 0.27 -5.65 -16.63
C ASN A 213 0.61 -6.69 -17.69
N ARG A 214 0.29 -7.98 -17.45
CA ARG A 214 0.46 -9.03 -18.47
C ARG A 214 -0.47 -8.82 -19.67
N GLN A 215 -1.71 -8.44 -19.42
CA GLN A 215 -2.67 -8.14 -20.49
C GLN A 215 -2.24 -6.91 -21.30
N GLU A 216 -1.77 -5.86 -20.63
CA GLU A 216 -1.25 -4.66 -21.29
C GLU A 216 0.00 -4.96 -22.11
N ALA A 217 0.94 -5.75 -21.58
CA ALA A 217 2.12 -6.19 -22.33
C ALA A 217 1.73 -7.02 -23.57
N GLN A 218 0.70 -7.85 -23.48
CA GLN A 218 0.17 -8.60 -24.62
C GLN A 218 -0.49 -7.68 -25.66
N ALA A 219 -1.30 -6.72 -25.23
CA ALA A 219 -1.92 -5.73 -26.11
C ALA A 219 -0.84 -4.89 -26.83
N SER A 220 0.17 -4.43 -26.09
CA SER A 220 1.30 -3.68 -26.64
C SER A 220 2.12 -4.49 -27.64
N ALA A 221 2.31 -5.79 -27.39
CA ALA A 221 2.97 -6.67 -28.35
C ALA A 221 2.17 -6.81 -29.67
N ILE A 222 0.85 -6.93 -29.58
CA ILE A 222 -0.04 -6.98 -30.76
C ILE A 222 0.00 -5.66 -31.53
N GLU A 223 -0.05 -4.51 -30.84
CA GLU A 223 0.07 -3.19 -31.46
C GLU A 223 1.43 -3.00 -32.14
N ALA A 224 2.52 -3.46 -31.52
CA ALA A 224 3.85 -3.42 -32.11
C ALA A 224 3.91 -4.26 -33.41
N HIS A 225 3.25 -5.42 -33.45
CA HIS A 225 3.11 -6.22 -34.67
C HIS A 225 2.32 -5.46 -35.76
N HIS A 226 1.19 -4.85 -35.40
CA HIS A 226 0.42 -4.04 -36.34
C HIS A 226 1.22 -2.85 -36.89
N MET A 227 1.99 -2.16 -36.04
CA MET A 227 2.88 -1.08 -36.48
C MET A 227 3.95 -1.56 -37.45
N ALA A 228 4.54 -2.74 -37.19
CA ALA A 228 5.52 -3.34 -38.10
C ALA A 228 4.90 -3.65 -39.47
N ASP A 229 3.65 -4.13 -39.50
CA ASP A 229 2.96 -4.44 -40.75
C ASP A 229 2.51 -3.18 -41.51
N ILE A 230 2.04 -2.15 -40.81
CA ILE A 230 1.76 -0.83 -41.42
C ILE A 230 3.04 -0.28 -42.04
N ALA A 231 4.18 -0.31 -41.33
CA ALA A 231 5.45 0.18 -41.85
C ALA A 231 5.88 -0.58 -43.13
N ARG A 232 5.68 -1.90 -43.17
CA ARG A 232 5.92 -2.71 -44.38
C ARG A 232 5.00 -2.31 -45.53
N GLN A 233 3.71 -2.12 -45.27
CA GLN A 233 2.75 -1.68 -46.27
C GLN A 233 3.08 -0.29 -46.80
N THR A 234 3.42 0.66 -45.93
CA THR A 234 3.86 2.01 -46.32
C THR A 234 5.13 1.96 -47.16
N TYR A 235 6.04 1.02 -46.89
CA TYR A 235 7.24 0.83 -47.71
C TYR A 235 6.90 0.32 -49.11
N ALA A 236 5.97 -0.63 -49.22
CA ALA A 236 5.49 -1.13 -50.51
C ALA A 236 4.76 -0.03 -51.30
N ASP A 237 3.88 0.71 -50.64
CA ASP A 237 3.16 1.83 -51.26
C ASP A 237 4.11 2.94 -51.73
N SER A 238 5.12 3.27 -50.91
CA SER A 238 6.20 4.19 -51.29
C SER A 238 6.94 3.71 -52.55
N ARG A 239 7.11 2.41 -52.74
CA ARG A 239 7.74 1.86 -53.96
C ARG A 239 6.82 2.02 -55.17
N THR A 240 5.54 1.71 -55.03
CA THR A 240 4.55 1.87 -56.12
C THR A 240 4.41 3.34 -56.52
N MET A 241 4.32 4.25 -55.53
CA MET A 241 4.26 5.69 -55.75
C MET A 241 5.50 6.20 -56.51
N ARG A 242 6.70 5.71 -56.15
CA ARG A 242 7.94 6.05 -56.88
C ARG A 242 7.88 5.59 -58.34
N ILE A 243 7.39 4.39 -58.62
CA ILE A 243 7.25 3.87 -59.98
C ILE A 243 6.24 4.71 -60.78
N ALA A 244 5.07 4.99 -60.21
CA ALA A 244 4.05 5.82 -60.86
C ALA A 244 4.58 7.23 -61.17
N THR A 245 5.34 7.83 -60.25
CA THR A 245 5.99 9.12 -60.46
C THR A 245 7.01 9.07 -61.59
N VAL A 246 7.82 8.00 -61.68
CA VAL A 246 8.79 7.82 -62.77
C VAL A 246 8.07 7.70 -64.13
N ILE A 247 6.97 6.94 -64.19
CA ILE A 247 6.17 6.80 -65.41
C ILE A 247 5.59 8.16 -65.82
N ALA A 248 4.99 8.90 -64.87
CA ALA A 248 4.44 10.23 -65.12
C ALA A 248 5.50 11.22 -65.62
N LEU A 249 6.71 11.20 -65.04
CA LEU A 249 7.82 12.05 -65.45
C LEU A 249 8.31 11.77 -66.88
N ILE A 250 8.16 10.53 -67.39
CA ILE A 250 8.49 10.17 -68.77
C ILE A 250 7.33 10.50 -69.71
N TYR A 251 6.11 10.16 -69.30
CA TYR A 251 4.92 10.26 -70.14
C TYR A 251 4.46 11.70 -70.37
N LEU A 252 4.57 12.57 -69.35
CA LEU A 252 4.09 13.95 -69.43
C LEU A 252 4.86 14.79 -70.46
N PRO A 253 6.20 14.81 -70.49
CA PRO A 253 6.95 15.50 -71.54
C PRO A 253 6.73 14.87 -72.93
N ALA A 254 6.65 13.54 -73.01
CA ALA A 254 6.40 12.85 -74.28
C ALA A 254 5.04 13.22 -74.89
N SER A 255 3.99 13.27 -74.07
CA SER A 255 2.65 13.67 -74.49
C SER A 255 2.61 15.13 -74.94
N LEU A 256 3.34 16.02 -74.25
CA LEU A 256 3.45 17.43 -74.63
C LEU A 256 4.13 17.58 -75.99
N VAL A 257 5.22 16.86 -76.24
CA VAL A 257 5.92 16.90 -77.54
C VAL A 257 5.02 16.36 -78.66
N MET A 258 4.35 15.23 -78.44
CA MET A 258 3.39 14.67 -79.40
C MET A 258 2.26 15.66 -79.72
N ALA A 259 1.73 16.37 -78.71
CA ALA A 259 0.71 17.39 -78.91
C ALA A 259 1.21 18.57 -79.76
N PHE A 260 2.43 19.07 -79.49
CA PHE A 260 3.03 20.14 -80.31
C PHE A 260 3.18 19.73 -81.77
N PHE A 261 3.69 18.53 -82.04
CA PHE A 261 3.84 18.06 -83.41
C PHE A 261 2.49 17.78 -84.08
N SER A 262 1.51 17.23 -83.37
CA SER A 262 0.15 17.06 -83.90
C SER A 262 -0.50 18.38 -84.35
N THR A 263 -0.12 19.52 -83.76
CA THR A 263 -0.66 20.85 -84.15
C THR A 263 0.10 21.52 -85.29
N ILE A 264 1.37 21.18 -85.51
CA ILE A 264 2.24 21.84 -86.51
C ILE A 264 2.19 21.10 -87.86
N PHE A 265 1.79 19.82 -87.89
CA PHE A 265 1.75 19.03 -89.12
C PHE A 265 0.43 19.14 -89.93
N VAL A 266 -0.52 19.98 -89.51
CA VAL A 266 -1.77 20.21 -90.25
C VAL A 266 -1.80 21.64 -90.78
N ASP A 267 -1.04 21.89 -91.85
CA ASP A 267 -1.28 23.05 -92.70
C ASP A 267 -2.52 22.75 -93.55
N ILE A 268 -3.68 23.23 -93.12
CA ILE A 268 -4.82 23.36 -94.02
C ILE A 268 -4.47 24.52 -94.94
N PRO A 269 -4.32 24.32 -96.26
CA PRO A 269 -3.98 25.40 -97.16
C PRO A 269 -5.00 26.53 -96.98
N LYS A 270 -4.51 27.70 -96.55
CA LYS A 270 -5.28 28.93 -96.60
C LYS A 270 -5.53 29.22 -98.08
N GLU A 271 -6.78 29.01 -98.48
CA GLU A 271 -7.31 29.51 -99.73
C GLU A 271 -7.43 31.04 -99.56
N ASP A 272 -6.30 31.72 -99.66
CA ASP A 272 -6.24 33.19 -99.68
C ASP A 272 -6.89 33.65 -100.99
N SER A 273 -8.02 34.31 -100.81
CA SER A 273 -8.89 34.82 -101.85
C SER A 273 -8.22 35.93 -102.66
N ASN A 274 -8.51 35.90 -103.96
CA ASN A 274 -8.32 36.95 -104.96
C ASN A 274 -6.88 37.23 -105.39
N ASP A 275 -6.45 36.54 -106.46
CA ASP A 275 -6.15 37.26 -107.69
C ASP A 275 -6.39 36.42 -108.95
N LEU A 276 -7.03 37.06 -109.93
CA LEU A 276 -7.52 36.51 -111.18
C LEU A 276 -6.38 36.08 -112.13
N SER A 277 -6.33 34.82 -112.52
CA SER A 277 -6.32 34.46 -113.95
C SER A 277 -6.53 32.96 -114.19
N PRO A 278 -7.35 32.58 -115.19
CA PRO A 278 -7.70 31.19 -115.46
C PRO A 278 -6.78 30.57 -116.51
N ALA A 279 -6.32 29.35 -116.26
CA ALA A 279 -6.21 28.28 -117.25
C ALA A 279 -5.66 27.03 -116.58
N ASP A 280 -6.55 26.08 -116.34
CA ASP A 280 -6.39 24.64 -116.56
C ASP A 280 -5.00 24.02 -116.35
N THR A 281 -4.88 23.10 -115.39
CA THR A 281 -5.13 21.66 -115.63
C THR A 281 -4.68 20.82 -114.42
N SER A 282 -5.59 19.98 -113.91
CA SER A 282 -5.34 18.76 -113.10
C SER A 282 -4.59 18.86 -111.76
N ARG A 283 -5.32 19.39 -110.78
CA ARG A 283 -5.55 18.84 -109.43
C ARG A 283 -5.20 17.34 -109.26
N PRO A 284 -4.42 16.98 -108.23
CA PRO A 284 -4.98 16.15 -107.16
C PRO A 284 -4.83 16.85 -105.81
N GLU A 285 -5.85 17.62 -105.45
CA GLU A 285 -6.08 18.07 -104.09
C GLU A 285 -6.62 16.88 -103.30
N ASN A 286 -5.72 16.24 -102.55
CA ASN A 286 -5.90 15.65 -101.22
C ASN A 286 -4.55 15.06 -100.81
N GLY A 287 -3.49 15.86 -100.90
CA GLY A 287 -2.14 15.48 -100.51
C GLY A 287 -1.86 16.00 -99.11
N LEU A 288 -2.07 15.16 -98.10
CA LEU A 288 -1.50 15.38 -96.77
C LEU A 288 0.03 15.32 -96.94
N PHE A 289 0.69 16.48 -97.09
CA PHE A 289 2.14 16.54 -97.20
C PHE A 289 2.75 16.22 -95.84
N ILE A 290 3.12 14.95 -95.64
CA ILE A 290 3.94 14.52 -94.52
C ILE A 290 5.32 15.15 -94.73
N SER A 291 5.62 16.18 -93.96
CA SER A 291 6.90 16.88 -94.03
C SER A 291 8.06 15.91 -93.80
N ASP A 292 9.08 15.96 -94.65
CA ASP A 292 10.29 15.09 -94.66
C ASP A 292 11.22 15.30 -93.44
N LYS A 293 10.68 15.88 -92.36
CA LYS A 293 11.36 16.27 -91.12
C LYS A 293 10.92 15.48 -89.89
N ILE A 294 10.21 14.36 -90.07
CA ILE A 294 9.82 13.44 -88.99
C ILE A 294 11.02 12.96 -88.14
N TRP A 295 12.22 12.91 -88.70
CA TRP A 295 13.40 12.51 -87.93
C TRP A 295 13.75 13.50 -86.78
N ILE A 296 13.45 14.80 -86.96
CA ILE A 296 13.68 15.83 -85.93
C ILE A 296 12.74 15.64 -84.72
N GLU A 297 11.54 15.09 -84.94
CA GLU A 297 10.61 14.76 -83.87
C GLU A 297 11.16 13.65 -82.96
N PHE A 298 11.65 12.55 -83.54
CA PHE A 298 12.28 11.47 -82.77
C PHE A 298 13.51 11.95 -81.99
N VAL A 299 14.34 12.80 -82.60
CA VAL A 299 15.53 13.36 -81.94
C VAL A 299 15.13 14.28 -80.78
N SER A 300 14.13 15.14 -80.95
CA SER A 300 13.63 16.03 -79.90
C SER A 300 13.08 15.25 -78.70
N ILE A 301 12.29 14.18 -78.95
CA ILE A 301 11.75 13.31 -77.90
C ILE A 301 12.89 12.64 -77.12
N ILE A 302 13.88 12.05 -77.80
CA ILE A 302 15.00 11.39 -77.14
C ILE A 302 15.82 12.39 -76.31
N VAL A 303 16.08 13.59 -76.83
CA VAL A 303 16.81 14.64 -76.10
C VAL A 303 16.02 15.11 -74.87
N LEU A 304 14.71 15.32 -75.00
CA LEU A 304 13.88 15.77 -73.88
C LEU A 304 13.75 14.69 -72.79
N VAL A 305 13.57 13.42 -73.18
CA VAL A 305 13.50 12.29 -72.25
C VAL A 305 14.84 12.09 -71.55
N THR A 306 15.96 12.13 -72.27
CA THR A 306 17.30 11.98 -71.68
C THR A 306 17.68 13.16 -70.78
N ALA A 307 17.31 14.39 -71.14
CA ALA A 307 17.51 15.56 -70.29
C ALA A 307 16.67 15.47 -69.00
N THR A 308 15.39 15.10 -69.11
CA THR A 308 14.48 14.95 -67.97
C THR A 308 14.93 13.81 -67.06
N ALA A 309 15.31 12.66 -67.62
CA ALA A 309 15.87 11.53 -66.87
C ALA A 309 17.22 11.88 -66.22
N GLY A 310 18.08 12.63 -66.91
CA GLY A 310 19.37 13.08 -66.40
C GLY A 310 19.23 14.02 -65.20
N ILE A 311 18.30 14.98 -65.27
CA ILE A 311 17.98 15.87 -64.14
C ILE A 311 17.42 15.07 -62.96
N PHE A 312 16.54 14.11 -63.22
CA PHE A 312 15.96 13.26 -62.17
C PHE A 312 17.02 12.39 -61.47
N LEU A 313 17.93 11.76 -62.22
CA LEU A 313 19.03 10.97 -61.67
C LEU A 313 19.99 11.82 -60.83
N LEU A 314 20.30 13.04 -61.29
CA LEU A 314 21.12 13.99 -60.52
C LEU A 314 20.42 14.38 -59.20
N TRP A 315 19.10 14.55 -59.22
CA TRP A 315 18.32 14.86 -58.03
C TRP A 315 18.27 13.67 -57.04
N GLN A 316 18.11 12.45 -57.55
CA GLN A 316 18.13 11.24 -56.73
C GLN A 316 19.48 11.02 -56.05
N LYS A 317 20.59 11.22 -56.78
CA LYS A 317 21.95 11.13 -56.24
C LYS A 317 22.20 12.15 -55.13
N LYS A 318 21.68 13.37 -55.29
CA LYS A 318 21.83 14.45 -54.29
C LYS A 318 21.02 14.20 -53.01
N THR A 319 19.87 13.54 -53.10
CA THR A 319 19.01 13.24 -51.95
C THR A 319 19.42 11.96 -51.21
N GLY A 320 19.97 10.95 -51.90
CA GLY A 320 20.46 9.71 -51.30
C GLY A 320 21.65 9.88 -50.34
N SER A 321 22.49 10.89 -50.58
CA SER A 321 23.71 11.09 -49.78
C SER A 321 23.47 11.62 -48.35
N LYS A 322 22.24 12.06 -48.01
CA LYS A 322 21.93 12.66 -46.69
C LYS A 322 21.39 11.67 -45.64
N LYS A 323 21.11 10.41 -45.98
CA LYS A 323 20.38 9.48 -45.09
C LYS A 323 21.22 8.55 -44.20
N TYR A 324 22.56 8.63 -44.22
CA TYR A 324 23.41 7.80 -43.37
C TYR A 324 24.00 8.51 -42.14
N SER A 325 23.58 9.75 -41.84
CA SER A 325 24.13 10.53 -40.72
C SER A 325 23.08 10.86 -39.65
N SER A 326 22.18 9.93 -39.35
CA SER A 326 21.25 10.03 -38.23
C SER A 326 21.47 8.85 -37.30
N THR A 327 22.41 9.08 -36.39
CA THR A 327 22.74 8.34 -35.18
C THR A 327 21.53 7.71 -34.49
N ILE A 328 21.66 6.40 -34.29
CA ILE A 328 20.92 5.58 -33.33
C ILE A 328 21.19 6.15 -31.93
N SER A 329 20.22 6.86 -31.37
CA SER A 329 20.17 7.14 -29.93
C SER A 329 19.19 6.14 -29.30
N THR A 330 19.75 5.10 -28.71
CA THR A 330 19.07 4.10 -27.89
C THR A 330 18.46 4.78 -26.65
N PRO A 331 17.14 4.74 -26.40
CA PRO A 331 16.60 5.12 -25.10
C PRO A 331 16.79 3.96 -24.12
N GLY A 332 17.27 4.31 -22.93
CA GLY A 332 17.68 3.38 -21.89
C GLY A 332 16.58 2.49 -21.36
N SER A 333 16.98 1.24 -21.15
CA SER A 333 16.46 0.33 -20.13
C SER A 333 16.50 1.04 -18.77
N MET A 334 15.32 1.26 -18.17
CA MET A 334 15.17 1.39 -16.73
C MET A 334 14.57 0.07 -16.24
N VAL A 335 15.39 -0.68 -15.51
CA VAL A 335 14.99 -1.71 -14.55
C VAL A 335 14.75 -1.02 -13.22
#